data_AF-E6LD67-F1
#
_entry.id   AF-E6LD67-F1
#
_cell.length_a   1.000
_cell.length_b   1.000
_cell.length_c   1.000
_cell.angle_alpha   90.00
_cell.angle_beta   90.00
_cell.angle_gamma   90.00
#
_symmetry.space_group_name_H-M   'P 1'
#
loop_
_entity.id
_entity.type
_entity.pdbx_description
1 polymer ?
#
loop_
_entity_poly.entity_id
_entity_poly.type
_entity_poly.pdbx_seq_one_letter_code
_entity_poly.pdbx_strand_id
1 'polypeptide(L)'
;MSRAVTKSFGVGIMAIGAAAICIAGYQYSKGQQVNQQVAYAKSSVTSQKAQLTSAEQTIQTFYISQESGILSDKVTDETIDTVTNQLGGVQTTAEAFGITESQLPTEIKNLDKTKGTLLSEIQAIKEKRSLQTKIDALFEQAVNWTTYADPAAINEKTTATAISELKDSVNILDKDSWQTLANQYLDEAASQRTTIDTIQAAIDKMYQNGTATTEATYDAYLPLATDIDAVKNQTVRQTFVQTLNAINEQMGFGAPVQ
;
A
#
# COMPACT_ATOMS: atom_id res chain seq x y z
N MET A 1 39.18 1.27 93.69
CA MET A 1 38.83 0.10 92.87
C MET A 1 37.41 0.29 92.35
N SER A 2 37.22 0.15 91.02
CA SER A 2 36.02 -0.35 90.27
C SER A 2 34.61 -0.22 90.89
N ARG A 3 33.51 0.14 90.18
CA ARG A 3 33.19 0.25 88.74
C ARG A 3 31.76 0.84 88.60
N ALA A 4 31.52 1.54 87.47
CA ALA A 4 30.30 1.74 86.66
C ALA A 4 28.99 2.26 87.33
N VAL A 5 28.41 3.45 86.98
CA VAL A 5 27.84 3.97 85.70
C VAL A 5 26.52 3.24 85.34
N THR A 6 25.33 3.81 85.07
CA THR A 6 24.68 5.15 85.10
C THR A 6 23.17 4.97 84.89
N LYS A 7 22.38 5.94 85.38
CA LYS A 7 21.06 6.48 84.96
C LYS A 7 20.29 5.84 83.78
N SER A 8 18.96 5.80 83.92
CA SER A 8 18.02 6.18 82.84
C SER A 8 16.65 6.62 83.37
N PHE A 9 16.33 7.90 83.16
CA PHE A 9 15.04 8.56 83.33
C PHE A 9 14.63 9.07 81.94
N GLY A 10 13.41 8.75 81.47
CA GLY A 10 12.64 9.58 80.55
C GLY A 10 12.74 9.39 79.02
N VAL A 11 11.65 9.83 78.38
CA VAL A 11 11.33 10.05 76.94
C VAL A 11 10.75 8.80 76.24
N GLY A 12 9.49 8.75 75.76
CA GLY A 12 8.55 9.80 75.36
C GLY A 12 8.41 9.81 73.82
N ILE A 13 7.29 9.28 73.31
CA ILE A 13 6.66 9.52 71.99
C ILE A 13 7.60 9.76 70.79
N MET A 14 7.77 8.75 69.91
CA MET A 14 8.14 8.98 68.51
C MET A 14 7.72 7.81 67.57
N ALA A 15 6.49 7.30 67.70
CA ALA A 15 6.00 6.20 66.85
C ALA A 15 5.08 6.62 65.69
N ILE A 16 4.79 7.92 65.50
CA ILE A 16 3.87 8.38 64.43
C ILE A 16 4.61 9.09 63.28
N GLY A 17 5.89 9.46 63.44
CA GLY A 17 6.65 10.19 62.41
C GLY A 17 7.14 9.34 61.22
N ALA A 18 7.50 8.08 61.43
CA ALA A 18 8.17 7.27 60.39
C ALA A 18 7.22 6.75 59.29
N ALA A 19 5.99 6.37 59.65
CA ALA A 19 5.00 5.90 58.66
C ALA A 19 4.51 7.04 57.75
N ALA A 20 4.38 8.26 58.27
CA ALA A 20 4.04 9.44 57.48
C ALA A 20 5.17 9.85 56.52
N ILE A 21 6.44 9.72 56.93
CA ILE A 21 7.60 10.04 56.08
C ILE A 21 7.78 8.99 54.96
N CYS A 22 7.42 7.73 55.18
CA CYS A 22 7.44 6.71 54.10
C CYS A 22 6.27 6.88 53.11
N ILE A 23 5.06 7.22 53.57
CA ILE A 23 3.91 7.47 52.66
C ILE A 23 4.08 8.81 51.94
N ALA A 24 4.48 9.87 52.64
CA ALA A 24 4.81 11.16 52.03
C ALA A 24 6.04 11.04 51.13
N GLY A 25 7.06 10.25 51.48
CA GLY A 25 8.23 9.97 50.64
C GLY A 25 7.88 9.16 49.39
N TYR A 26 6.96 8.20 49.47
CA TYR A 26 6.47 7.44 48.32
C TYR A 26 5.55 8.27 47.42
N GLN A 27 4.73 9.16 48.00
CA GLN A 27 3.96 10.16 47.23
C GLN A 27 4.86 11.27 46.64
N TYR A 28 5.93 11.66 47.33
CA TYR A 28 6.88 12.68 46.89
C TYR A 28 7.82 12.14 45.80
N SER A 29 8.25 10.88 45.87
CA SER A 29 9.03 10.24 44.80
C SER A 29 8.18 9.97 43.56
N LYS A 30 6.91 9.55 43.73
CA LYS A 30 5.95 9.47 42.62
C LYS A 30 5.66 10.84 42.01
N GLY A 31 5.51 11.88 42.83
CA GLY A 31 5.35 13.26 42.36
C GLY A 31 6.55 13.77 41.58
N GLN A 32 7.77 13.49 42.03
CA GLN A 32 9.02 13.80 41.31
C GLN A 32 9.10 13.09 39.96
N GLN A 33 8.76 11.79 39.91
CA GLN A 33 8.79 11.01 38.68
C GLN A 33 7.76 11.51 37.66
N VAL A 34 6.53 11.79 38.11
CA VAL A 34 5.47 12.34 37.26
C VAL A 34 5.85 13.74 36.76
N ASN A 35 6.43 14.59 37.61
CA ASN A 35 6.91 15.91 37.19
C ASN A 35 8.04 15.83 36.15
N GLN A 36 8.94 14.85 36.29
CA GLN A 36 9.99 14.59 35.29
C GLN A 36 9.39 14.12 33.96
N GLN A 37 8.39 13.25 33.97
CA GLN A 37 7.70 12.79 32.76
C GLN A 37 6.94 13.92 32.06
N VAL A 38 6.26 14.79 32.81
CA VAL A 38 5.60 15.99 32.27
C VAL A 38 6.62 16.97 31.69
N ALA A 39 7.74 17.19 32.39
CA ALA A 39 8.83 18.03 31.89
C ALA A 39 9.45 17.47 30.61
N TYR A 40 9.65 16.15 30.55
CA TYR A 40 10.11 15.45 29.36
C TYR A 40 9.12 15.64 28.20
N ALA A 41 7.83 15.37 28.40
CA ALA A 41 6.79 15.58 27.40
C ALA A 41 6.82 17.01 26.85
N LYS A 42 6.91 18.02 27.73
CA LYS A 42 7.01 19.43 27.34
C LYS A 42 8.28 19.74 26.56
N SER A 43 9.42 19.21 26.97
CA SER A 43 10.70 19.39 26.26
C SER A 43 10.73 18.69 24.89
N SER A 44 9.94 17.62 24.73
CA SER A 44 9.90 16.83 23.50
C SER A 44 9.09 17.48 22.38
N VAL A 45 8.23 18.47 22.66
CA VAL A 45 7.33 19.13 21.69
C VAL A 45 8.06 19.51 20.40
N THR A 46 9.19 20.18 20.51
CA THR A 46 9.97 20.64 19.35
C THR A 46 10.46 19.46 18.52
N SER A 47 10.96 18.41 19.16
CA SER A 47 11.44 17.20 18.46
C SER A 47 10.30 16.44 17.80
N GLN A 48 9.18 16.24 18.48
CA GLN A 48 8.01 15.54 17.94
C GLN A 48 7.43 16.30 16.74
N LYS A 49 7.32 17.62 16.85
CA LYS A 49 6.88 18.49 15.75
C LYS A 49 7.84 18.41 14.55
N ALA A 50 9.15 18.45 14.79
CA ALA A 50 10.15 18.35 13.72
C ALA A 50 10.09 17.00 12.99
N GLN A 51 9.87 15.90 13.72
CA GLN A 51 9.69 14.58 13.12
C GLN A 51 8.43 14.51 12.24
N LEU A 52 7.31 15.08 12.68
CA LEU A 52 6.09 15.14 11.88
C LEU A 52 6.26 16.02 10.64
N THR A 53 6.88 17.19 10.76
CA THR A 53 7.17 18.06 9.59
C THR A 53 8.09 17.38 8.60
N SER A 54 9.11 16.66 9.06
CA SER A 54 10.00 15.90 8.18
C SER A 54 9.27 14.74 7.48
N ALA A 55 8.36 14.04 8.19
CA ALA A 55 7.54 13.00 7.59
C ALA A 55 6.59 13.57 6.55
N GLU A 56 5.92 14.68 6.85
CA GLU A 56 5.04 15.42 5.92
C GLU A 56 5.79 15.85 4.66
N GLN A 57 6.99 16.43 4.80
CA GLN A 57 7.84 16.80 3.65
C GLN A 57 8.20 15.58 2.80
N THR A 58 8.49 14.44 3.43
CA THR A 58 8.81 13.20 2.71
C THR A 58 7.59 12.67 1.97
N ILE A 59 6.42 12.64 2.62
CA ILE A 59 5.15 12.23 2.01
C ILE A 59 4.80 13.10 0.81
N GLN A 60 5.03 14.42 0.89
CA GLN A 60 4.84 15.32 -0.26
C GLN A 60 5.68 14.90 -1.49
N THR A 61 6.89 14.36 -1.28
CA THR A 61 7.73 13.86 -2.39
C THR A 61 7.26 12.54 -3.01
N PHE A 62 6.35 11.82 -2.34
CA PHE A 62 5.77 10.59 -2.87
C PHE A 62 4.76 10.86 -3.98
N TYR A 63 4.32 12.10 -4.15
CA TYR A 63 3.48 12.51 -5.25
C TYR A 63 4.27 13.30 -6.29
N ILE A 64 3.91 13.15 -7.57
CA ILE A 64 4.38 14.07 -8.61
C ILE A 64 3.77 15.46 -8.37
N SER A 65 2.50 15.47 -7.97
CA SER A 65 1.77 16.62 -7.43
C SER A 65 0.72 16.09 -6.46
N GLN A 66 0.58 16.70 -5.29
CA GLN A 66 -0.45 16.28 -4.33
C GLN A 66 -1.86 16.38 -4.92
N GLU A 67 -2.12 17.35 -5.80
CA GLU A 67 -3.43 17.56 -6.40
C GLU A 67 -3.84 16.44 -7.36
N SER A 68 -2.88 15.78 -8.01
CA SER A 68 -3.17 14.68 -8.94
C SER A 68 -3.37 13.35 -8.22
N GLY A 69 -2.84 13.21 -7.00
CA GLY A 69 -2.79 11.94 -6.28
C GLY A 69 -1.90 10.88 -6.94
N ILE A 70 -1.17 11.26 -8.01
CA ILE A 70 -0.26 10.38 -8.75
C ILE A 70 1.03 10.19 -7.96
N LEU A 71 1.38 8.93 -7.72
CA LEU A 71 2.63 8.58 -7.07
C LEU A 71 3.83 8.82 -7.99
N SER A 72 4.91 9.32 -7.39
CA SER A 72 6.23 9.42 -7.99
C SER A 72 6.82 8.02 -8.24
N ASP A 73 7.61 7.88 -9.29
CA ASP A 73 8.34 6.65 -9.63
C ASP A 73 9.38 6.25 -8.56
N LYS A 74 9.74 7.19 -7.67
CA LYS A 74 10.66 7.00 -6.55
C LYS A 74 10.01 6.33 -5.34
N VAL A 75 8.69 6.15 -5.32
CA VAL A 75 8.00 5.54 -4.19
C VAL A 75 8.24 4.03 -4.19
N THR A 76 8.89 3.55 -3.13
CA THR A 76 9.15 2.13 -2.87
C THR A 76 8.58 1.71 -1.52
N ASP A 77 8.36 0.41 -1.34
CA ASP A 77 7.92 -0.15 -0.05
C ASP A 77 8.89 0.24 1.08
N GLU A 78 10.20 0.28 0.80
CA GLU A 78 11.22 0.70 1.78
C GLU A 78 11.05 2.17 2.19
N THR A 79 10.77 3.07 1.23
CA THR A 79 10.51 4.49 1.56
C THR A 79 9.22 4.66 2.35
N ILE A 80 8.18 3.88 2.04
CA ILE A 80 6.90 3.87 2.76
C ILE A 80 7.11 3.37 4.20
N ASP A 81 7.84 2.28 4.38
CA ASP A 81 8.14 1.70 5.70
C ASP A 81 9.00 2.65 6.54
N THR A 82 9.95 3.35 5.93
CA THR A 82 10.77 4.36 6.60
C THR A 82 9.91 5.47 7.20
N VAL A 83 9.00 6.04 6.41
CA VAL A 83 8.07 7.09 6.88
C VAL A 83 7.10 6.53 7.92
N THR A 84 6.59 5.32 7.72
CA THR A 84 5.69 4.64 8.67
C THR A 84 6.36 4.46 10.04
N ASN A 85 7.62 4.02 10.06
CA ASN A 85 8.40 3.87 11.29
C ASN A 85 8.71 5.21 11.94
N GLN A 86 9.04 6.24 11.14
CA GLN A 86 9.23 7.61 11.64
C GLN A 86 7.97 8.13 12.33
N LEU A 87 6.80 7.98 11.71
CA LEU A 87 5.51 8.34 12.32
C LEU A 87 5.21 7.52 13.57
N GLY A 88 5.51 6.21 13.55
CA GLY A 88 5.38 5.31 14.70
C GLY A 88 6.17 5.76 15.92
N GLY A 89 7.37 6.33 15.71
CA GLY A 89 8.22 6.87 16.76
C GLY A 89 7.76 8.18 17.39
N VAL A 90 6.82 8.91 16.75
CA VAL A 90 6.33 10.18 17.28
C VAL A 90 5.40 9.94 18.48
N GLN A 91 5.72 10.50 19.63
CA GLN A 91 4.91 10.37 20.85
C GLN A 91 3.91 11.53 20.96
N THR A 92 2.61 11.21 20.90
CA THR A 92 1.53 12.21 20.90
C THR A 92 0.46 11.97 21.98
N THR A 93 0.51 10.86 22.71
CA THR A 93 -0.50 10.47 23.70
C THR A 93 0.07 10.48 25.12
N ALA A 94 -0.79 10.59 26.13
CA ALA A 94 -0.37 10.58 27.52
C ALA A 94 0.32 9.25 27.92
N GLU A 95 -0.15 8.12 27.37
CA GLU A 95 0.43 6.79 27.60
C GLU A 95 1.88 6.70 27.11
N ALA A 96 2.18 7.31 25.95
CA ALA A 96 3.53 7.30 25.39
C ALA A 96 4.56 8.00 26.30
N PHE A 97 4.10 8.93 27.14
CA PHE A 97 4.91 9.64 28.13
C PHE A 97 4.77 9.08 29.55
N GLY A 98 3.88 8.11 29.77
CA GLY A 98 3.58 7.56 31.09
C GLY A 98 2.89 8.55 32.04
N ILE A 99 2.15 9.52 31.50
CA ILE A 99 1.41 10.55 32.26
C ILE A 99 -0.11 10.40 32.05
N THR A 100 -0.91 11.22 32.72
CA THR A 100 -2.36 11.29 32.47
C THR A 100 -2.71 12.32 31.40
N GLU A 101 -3.87 12.18 30.76
CA GLU A 101 -4.38 13.15 29.77
C GLU A 101 -4.43 14.60 30.28
N SER A 102 -4.78 14.80 31.56
CA SER A 102 -4.79 16.14 32.18
C SER A 102 -3.41 16.79 32.30
N GLN A 103 -2.34 16.00 32.20
CA GLN A 103 -0.95 16.42 32.35
C GLN A 103 -0.23 16.55 31.00
N LEU A 104 -0.85 16.08 29.92
CA LEU A 104 -0.30 16.14 28.58
C LEU A 104 -0.24 17.61 28.12
N PRO A 105 0.93 18.10 27.64
CA PRO A 105 1.01 19.44 27.06
C PRO A 105 0.02 19.57 25.89
N THR A 106 -0.74 20.65 25.87
CA THR A 106 -1.72 20.93 24.79
C THR A 106 -1.07 20.91 23.41
N GLU A 107 0.18 21.35 23.31
CA GLU A 107 0.96 21.32 22.08
C GLU A 107 1.19 19.89 21.59
N ILE A 108 1.51 18.94 22.46
CA ILE A 108 1.64 17.52 22.11
C ILE A 108 0.30 16.95 21.68
N LYS A 109 -0.77 17.27 22.41
CA LYS A 109 -2.13 16.81 22.07
C LYS A 109 -2.56 17.24 20.67
N ASN A 110 -2.16 18.43 20.24
CA ASN A 110 -2.45 18.92 18.89
C ASN A 110 -1.66 18.16 17.80
N LEU A 111 -0.49 17.59 18.12
CA LEU A 111 0.30 16.80 17.18
C LEU A 111 -0.35 15.45 16.84
N ASP A 112 -1.20 14.92 17.72
CA ASP A 112 -1.88 13.64 17.51
C ASP A 112 -2.76 13.65 16.25
N LYS A 113 -3.47 14.76 16.03
CA LYS A 113 -4.28 14.94 14.81
C LYS A 113 -3.41 14.95 13.55
N THR A 114 -2.30 15.66 13.58
CA THR A 114 -1.34 15.70 12.45
C THR A 114 -0.77 14.31 12.19
N LYS A 115 -0.34 13.59 13.24
CA LYS A 115 0.13 12.21 13.12
C LYS A 115 -0.93 11.29 12.49
N GLY A 116 -2.18 11.40 12.93
CA GLY A 116 -3.31 10.64 12.39
C GLY A 116 -3.57 10.92 10.91
N THR A 117 -3.49 12.19 10.48
CA THR A 117 -3.60 12.55 9.06
C THR A 117 -2.47 11.93 8.23
N LEU A 118 -1.22 12.07 8.67
CA LEU A 118 -0.07 11.52 7.94
C LEU A 118 -0.08 9.99 7.89
N LEU A 119 -0.54 9.32 8.96
CA LEU A 119 -0.73 7.86 8.99
C LEU A 119 -1.84 7.39 8.02
N SER A 120 -2.89 8.18 7.85
CA SER A 120 -3.94 7.87 6.87
C SER A 120 -3.44 8.06 5.45
N GLU A 121 -2.67 9.13 5.21
CA GLU A 121 -2.08 9.41 3.90
C GLU A 121 -1.05 8.36 3.48
N ILE A 122 -0.14 7.95 4.38
CA ILE A 122 0.84 6.90 4.07
C ILE A 122 0.16 5.55 3.79
N GLN A 123 -0.96 5.26 4.47
CA GLN A 123 -1.74 4.05 4.21
C GLN A 123 -2.38 4.09 2.82
N ALA A 124 -2.94 5.23 2.40
CA ALA A 124 -3.45 5.41 1.04
C ALA A 124 -2.36 5.25 -0.01
N ILE A 125 -1.15 5.77 0.23
CA ILE A 125 0.01 5.59 -0.65
C ILE A 125 0.40 4.11 -0.75
N LYS A 126 0.42 3.39 0.37
CA LYS A 126 0.71 1.96 0.43
C LYS A 126 -0.30 1.14 -0.37
N GLU A 127 -1.58 1.44 -0.25
CA GLU A 127 -2.65 0.79 -1.00
C GLU A 127 -2.51 1.03 -2.50
N LYS A 128 -2.31 2.29 -2.90
CA LYS A 128 -2.03 2.65 -4.30
C LYS A 128 -0.81 1.90 -4.83
N ARG A 129 0.30 1.89 -4.08
CA ARG A 129 1.52 1.20 -4.50
C ARG A 129 1.30 -0.31 -4.68
N SER A 130 0.58 -0.94 -3.76
CA SER A 130 0.23 -2.36 -3.86
C SER A 130 -0.60 -2.66 -5.11
N LEU A 131 -1.58 -1.81 -5.41
CA LEU A 131 -2.39 -1.93 -6.62
C LEU A 131 -1.58 -1.70 -7.89
N GLN A 132 -0.66 -0.73 -7.90
CA GLN A 132 0.26 -0.52 -9.02
C GLN A 132 1.05 -1.78 -9.34
N THR A 133 1.64 -2.42 -8.33
CA THR A 133 2.39 -3.67 -8.52
C THR A 133 1.52 -4.79 -9.08
N LYS A 134 0.27 -4.91 -8.60
CA LYS A 134 -0.66 -5.94 -9.12
C LYS A 134 -1.10 -5.65 -10.55
N ILE A 135 -1.32 -4.39 -10.90
CA ILE A 135 -1.69 -3.97 -12.25
C ILE A 135 -0.50 -4.15 -13.21
N ASP A 136 0.72 -3.77 -12.80
CA ASP A 136 1.95 -4.03 -13.57
C ASP A 136 2.10 -5.53 -13.89
N ALA A 137 1.76 -6.40 -12.94
CA ALA A 137 1.84 -7.85 -13.13
C ALA A 137 0.81 -8.42 -14.13
N LEU A 138 -0.17 -7.63 -14.58
CA LEU A 138 -1.07 -8.04 -15.67
C LEU A 138 -0.36 -7.99 -17.04
N PHE A 139 0.70 -7.20 -17.17
CA PHE A 139 1.40 -6.90 -18.41
C PHE A 139 2.80 -7.54 -18.45
N GLU A 140 3.32 -7.77 -19.67
CA GLU A 140 4.69 -8.26 -19.88
C GLU A 140 5.75 -7.26 -19.40
N GLN A 141 5.38 -5.99 -19.30
CA GLN A 141 6.22 -4.90 -18.80
C GLN A 141 5.38 -3.96 -17.93
N ALA A 142 6.00 -3.36 -16.91
CA ALA A 142 5.35 -2.38 -16.05
C ALA A 142 4.81 -1.19 -16.85
N VAL A 143 3.68 -0.64 -16.42
CA VAL A 143 3.01 0.47 -17.11
C VAL A 143 3.57 1.82 -16.66
N ASN A 144 3.26 2.89 -17.41
CA ASN A 144 3.67 4.23 -17.03
C ASN A 144 2.70 4.84 -16.01
N TRP A 145 3.12 4.92 -14.76
CA TRP A 145 2.28 5.46 -13.67
C TRP A 145 2.22 6.99 -13.59
N THR A 146 2.94 7.71 -14.45
CA THR A 146 2.97 9.19 -14.45
C THR A 146 2.03 9.81 -15.46
N THR A 147 1.82 9.14 -16.60
CA THR A 147 0.96 9.57 -17.70
C THR A 147 0.59 8.33 -18.52
N TYR A 148 -0.62 8.32 -19.07
CA TYR A 148 -1.06 7.22 -19.91
C TYR A 148 -0.15 7.06 -21.14
N ALA A 149 0.38 5.86 -21.31
CA ALA A 149 1.06 5.41 -22.51
C ALA A 149 0.49 4.03 -22.87
N ASP A 150 0.34 3.74 -24.16
CA ASP A 150 -0.14 2.43 -24.59
C ASP A 150 0.71 1.31 -23.95
N PRO A 151 0.14 0.43 -23.11
CA PRO A 151 0.92 -0.55 -22.38
C PRO A 151 1.35 -1.69 -23.29
N ALA A 152 2.32 -2.46 -22.79
CA ALA A 152 2.72 -3.72 -23.39
C ALA A 152 1.56 -4.73 -23.46
N ALA A 153 1.84 -5.90 -24.04
CA ALA A 153 0.87 -6.98 -24.05
C ALA A 153 0.55 -7.45 -22.63
N ILE A 154 -0.68 -7.95 -22.41
CA ILE A 154 -0.98 -8.70 -21.18
C ILE A 154 -0.20 -10.02 -21.15
N ASN A 155 0.17 -10.46 -19.95
CA ASN A 155 0.72 -11.79 -19.72
C ASN A 155 -0.32 -12.86 -20.10
N GLU A 156 0.15 -14.00 -20.62
CA GLU A 156 -0.71 -15.12 -21.07
C GLU A 156 -1.68 -15.60 -19.98
N LYS A 157 -1.18 -15.63 -18.74
CA LYS A 157 -1.92 -16.06 -17.53
C LYS A 157 -2.91 -15.03 -17.00
N THR A 158 -2.95 -13.82 -17.56
CA THR A 158 -3.87 -12.77 -17.11
C THR A 158 -5.30 -13.17 -17.45
N THR A 159 -6.17 -13.19 -16.43
CA THR A 159 -7.58 -13.60 -16.55
C THR A 159 -8.52 -12.41 -16.41
N ALA A 160 -9.73 -12.52 -16.98
CA ALA A 160 -10.78 -11.53 -16.83
C ALA A 160 -11.17 -11.30 -15.36
N THR A 161 -11.19 -12.36 -14.55
CA THR A 161 -11.46 -12.28 -13.11
C THR A 161 -10.42 -11.44 -12.38
N ALA A 162 -9.13 -11.66 -12.62
CA ALA A 162 -8.07 -10.89 -11.98
C ALA A 162 -8.15 -9.39 -12.33
N ILE A 163 -8.48 -9.08 -13.58
CA ILE A 163 -8.68 -7.68 -14.03
C ILE A 163 -9.89 -7.06 -13.30
N SER A 164 -11.02 -7.78 -13.22
CA SER A 164 -12.24 -7.29 -12.56
C SER A 164 -12.02 -7.04 -11.06
N GLU A 165 -11.37 -7.96 -10.35
CA GLU A 165 -11.07 -7.81 -8.92
C GLU A 165 -10.18 -6.60 -8.64
N LEU A 166 -9.20 -6.33 -9.51
CA LEU A 166 -8.37 -5.14 -9.41
C LEU A 166 -9.15 -3.86 -9.70
N LYS A 167 -10.05 -3.89 -10.68
CA LYS A 167 -10.94 -2.75 -10.99
C LYS A 167 -11.85 -2.43 -9.81
N ASP A 168 -12.43 -3.44 -9.17
CA ASP A 168 -13.24 -3.24 -7.97
C ASP A 168 -12.40 -2.63 -6.84
N SER A 169 -11.18 -3.14 -6.63
CA SER A 169 -10.26 -2.61 -5.61
C SER A 169 -9.85 -1.15 -5.86
N VAL A 170 -9.59 -0.79 -7.12
CA VAL A 170 -9.24 0.59 -7.53
C VAL A 170 -10.43 1.55 -7.33
N ASN A 171 -11.65 1.10 -7.60
CA ASN A 171 -12.85 1.93 -7.52
C ASN A 171 -13.35 2.17 -6.08
N ILE A 172 -12.83 1.43 -5.10
CA ILE A 172 -13.08 1.71 -3.67
C ILE A 172 -12.30 2.95 -3.19
N LEU A 173 -11.18 3.26 -3.83
CA LEU A 173 -10.34 4.40 -3.46
C LEU A 173 -10.97 5.73 -3.87
N ASP A 174 -10.46 6.83 -3.31
CA ASP A 174 -10.88 8.17 -3.68
C ASP A 174 -10.62 8.45 -5.16
N LYS A 175 -11.56 9.15 -5.79
CA LYS A 175 -11.46 9.50 -7.21
C LYS A 175 -10.45 10.62 -7.41
N ASP A 176 -9.35 10.30 -8.08
CA ASP A 176 -8.31 11.23 -8.49
C ASP A 176 -7.68 10.85 -9.84
N SER A 177 -6.58 11.51 -10.22
CA SER A 177 -5.88 11.19 -11.48
C SER A 177 -5.18 9.83 -11.43
N TRP A 178 -4.74 9.36 -10.27
CA TRP A 178 -4.17 8.03 -10.11
C TRP A 178 -5.22 6.94 -10.38
N GLN A 179 -6.43 7.06 -9.79
CA GLN A 179 -7.52 6.11 -10.00
C GLN A 179 -7.92 6.09 -11.48
N THR A 180 -8.02 7.27 -12.09
CA THR A 180 -8.34 7.40 -13.52
C THR A 180 -7.31 6.67 -14.38
N LEU A 181 -6.02 6.87 -14.11
CA LEU A 181 -4.93 6.20 -14.83
C LEU A 181 -4.93 4.68 -14.62
N ALA A 182 -5.12 4.22 -13.37
CA ALA A 182 -5.23 2.80 -13.05
C ALA A 182 -6.38 2.12 -13.82
N ASN A 183 -7.55 2.78 -13.88
CA ASN A 183 -8.69 2.28 -14.64
C ASN A 183 -8.43 2.25 -16.15
N GLN A 184 -7.71 3.23 -16.71
CA GLN A 184 -7.32 3.19 -18.13
C GLN A 184 -6.47 1.96 -18.46
N TYR A 185 -5.50 1.63 -17.61
CA TYR A 185 -4.70 0.42 -17.80
C TYR A 185 -5.52 -0.86 -17.62
N LEU A 186 -6.42 -0.91 -16.65
CA LEU A 186 -7.31 -2.06 -16.45
C LEU A 186 -8.29 -2.25 -17.61
N ASP A 187 -8.79 -1.17 -18.20
CA ASP A 187 -9.65 -1.21 -19.39
C ASP A 187 -8.89 -1.73 -20.62
N GLU A 188 -7.64 -1.32 -20.79
CA GLU A 188 -6.77 -1.84 -21.85
C GLU A 188 -6.44 -3.32 -21.65
N ALA A 189 -6.15 -3.75 -20.42
CA ALA A 189 -5.98 -5.17 -20.10
C ALA A 189 -7.24 -5.98 -20.40
N ALA A 190 -8.42 -5.45 -20.03
CA ALA A 190 -9.71 -6.08 -20.31
C ALA A 190 -9.99 -6.19 -21.82
N SER A 191 -9.66 -5.14 -22.58
CA SER A 191 -9.79 -5.10 -24.04
C SER A 191 -8.93 -6.19 -24.69
N GLN A 192 -7.63 -6.25 -24.35
CA GLN A 192 -6.72 -7.29 -24.86
C GLN A 192 -7.20 -8.69 -24.50
N ARG A 193 -7.64 -8.92 -23.26
CA ARG A 193 -8.16 -10.23 -22.80
C ARG A 193 -9.40 -10.63 -23.60
N THR A 194 -10.32 -9.69 -23.81
CA THR A 194 -11.56 -9.91 -24.58
C THR A 194 -11.26 -10.30 -26.03
N THR A 195 -10.29 -9.62 -26.67
CA THR A 195 -9.84 -9.98 -28.02
C THR A 195 -9.31 -11.40 -28.07
N ILE A 196 -8.43 -11.77 -27.14
CA ILE A 196 -7.85 -13.12 -27.09
C ILE A 196 -8.95 -14.18 -26.85
N ASP A 197 -9.87 -13.94 -25.92
CA ASP A 197 -10.95 -14.89 -25.62
C ASP A 197 -11.91 -15.05 -26.80
N THR A 198 -12.19 -13.97 -27.53
CA THR A 198 -13.05 -14.00 -28.72
C THR A 198 -12.41 -14.82 -29.85
N ILE A 199 -11.12 -14.62 -30.10
CA ILE A 199 -10.35 -15.39 -31.09
C ILE A 199 -10.29 -16.86 -30.69
N GLN A 200 -9.98 -17.17 -29.42
CA GLN A 200 -9.95 -18.54 -28.94
C GLN A 200 -11.32 -19.22 -29.11
N ALA A 201 -12.40 -18.55 -28.76
CA ALA A 201 -13.75 -19.09 -28.92
C ALA A 201 -14.15 -19.32 -30.39
N ALA A 202 -13.63 -18.51 -31.32
CA ALA A 202 -13.80 -18.74 -32.75
C ALA A 202 -12.99 -19.95 -33.22
N ILE A 203 -11.72 -20.06 -32.81
CA ILE A 203 -10.86 -21.20 -33.10
C ILE A 203 -11.47 -22.50 -32.56
N ASP A 204 -11.96 -22.52 -31.31
CA ASP A 204 -12.55 -23.72 -30.68
C ASP A 204 -13.81 -24.22 -31.41
N LYS A 205 -14.52 -23.34 -32.12
CA LYS A 205 -15.64 -23.71 -32.99
C LYS A 205 -15.15 -24.28 -34.31
N MET A 206 -14.10 -23.70 -34.88
CA MET A 206 -13.57 -24.05 -36.21
C MET A 206 -12.62 -25.26 -36.19
N TYR A 207 -12.00 -25.57 -35.05
CA TYR A 207 -10.93 -26.55 -34.96
C TYR A 207 -11.02 -27.35 -33.66
N GLN A 208 -11.33 -28.64 -33.77
CA GLN A 208 -11.53 -29.52 -32.63
C GLN A 208 -10.75 -30.81 -32.81
N ASN A 209 -10.04 -31.22 -31.75
CA ASN A 209 -9.26 -32.47 -31.72
C ASN A 209 -8.32 -32.64 -32.94
N GLY A 210 -7.70 -31.55 -33.39
CA GLY A 210 -6.77 -31.55 -34.54
C GLY A 210 -7.46 -31.53 -35.92
N THR A 211 -8.78 -31.38 -35.98
CA THR A 211 -9.55 -31.42 -37.24
C THR A 211 -10.41 -30.17 -37.40
N ALA A 212 -10.44 -29.61 -38.60
CA ALA A 212 -11.35 -28.52 -38.97
C ALA A 212 -12.81 -29.01 -38.93
N THR A 213 -13.69 -28.18 -38.39
CA THR A 213 -15.12 -28.45 -38.28
C THR A 213 -15.89 -27.87 -39.48
N THR A 214 -17.20 -28.05 -39.51
CA THR A 214 -18.06 -27.43 -40.53
C THR A 214 -18.14 -25.90 -40.44
N GLU A 215 -17.76 -25.35 -39.29
CA GLU A 215 -17.76 -23.94 -38.94
C GLU A 215 -16.50 -23.24 -39.45
N ALA A 216 -15.45 -24.02 -39.79
CA ALA A 216 -14.28 -23.52 -40.50
C ALA A 216 -14.63 -23.20 -41.95
N THR A 217 -15.29 -22.06 -42.18
CA THR A 217 -15.61 -21.56 -43.53
C THR A 217 -14.64 -20.44 -43.93
N TYR A 218 -14.55 -20.16 -45.23
CA TYR A 218 -13.72 -19.05 -45.72
C TYR A 218 -14.17 -17.69 -45.14
N ASP A 219 -15.48 -17.50 -44.99
CA ASP A 219 -16.06 -16.27 -44.42
C ASP A 219 -15.78 -16.11 -42.93
N ALA A 220 -15.58 -17.21 -42.19
CA ALA A 220 -15.14 -17.19 -40.80
C ALA A 220 -13.61 -17.01 -40.68
N TYR A 221 -12.86 -17.55 -41.63
CA TYR A 221 -11.39 -17.52 -41.65
C TYR A 221 -10.81 -16.11 -41.83
N LEU A 222 -11.30 -15.35 -42.82
CA LEU A 222 -10.76 -14.02 -43.14
C LEU A 222 -10.83 -13.01 -41.98
N PRO A 223 -11.97 -12.79 -41.30
CA PRO A 223 -12.02 -11.86 -40.18
C PRO A 223 -11.16 -12.34 -39.01
N LEU A 224 -11.12 -13.65 -38.76
CA LEU A 224 -10.30 -14.22 -37.70
C LEU A 224 -8.81 -13.96 -37.91
N ALA A 225 -8.31 -14.02 -39.15
CA ALA A 225 -6.93 -13.65 -39.47
C ALA A 225 -6.64 -12.18 -39.10
N THR A 226 -7.57 -11.27 -39.38
CA THR A 226 -7.44 -9.85 -39.05
C THR A 226 -7.45 -9.61 -37.54
N ASP A 227 -8.31 -10.33 -36.80
CA ASP A 227 -8.39 -10.21 -35.35
C ASP A 227 -7.10 -10.72 -34.67
N ILE A 228 -6.49 -11.79 -35.21
CA ILE A 228 -5.22 -12.32 -34.72
C ILE A 228 -4.08 -11.30 -34.85
N ASP A 229 -4.05 -10.50 -35.92
CA ASP A 229 -3.04 -9.45 -36.10
C ASP A 229 -3.10 -8.38 -35.00
N ALA A 230 -4.28 -8.15 -34.42
CA ALA A 230 -4.47 -7.20 -33.32
C ALA A 230 -3.98 -7.73 -31.95
N VAL A 231 -3.62 -9.01 -31.85
CA VAL A 231 -3.11 -9.60 -30.59
C VAL A 231 -1.68 -9.10 -30.33
N LYS A 232 -1.54 -8.27 -29.28
CA LYS A 232 -0.24 -7.72 -28.85
C LYS A 232 0.72 -8.80 -28.33
N ASN A 233 0.22 -9.81 -27.61
CA ASN A 233 1.06 -10.89 -27.07
C ASN A 233 1.57 -11.80 -28.20
N GLN A 234 2.88 -11.80 -28.43
CA GLN A 234 3.46 -12.48 -29.59
C GLN A 234 3.32 -14.01 -29.50
N THR A 235 3.46 -14.60 -28.31
CA THR A 235 3.33 -16.06 -28.11
C THR A 235 1.90 -16.53 -28.39
N VAL A 236 0.91 -15.81 -27.82
CA VAL A 236 -0.51 -16.08 -28.05
C VAL A 236 -0.85 -15.92 -29.53
N ARG A 237 -0.40 -14.82 -30.15
CA ARG A 237 -0.63 -14.57 -31.58
C ARG A 237 -0.07 -15.71 -32.44
N GLN A 238 1.17 -16.13 -32.21
CA GLN A 238 1.78 -17.23 -32.95
C GLN A 238 1.01 -18.55 -32.78
N THR A 239 0.49 -18.82 -31.59
CA THR A 239 -0.33 -20.00 -31.33
C THR A 239 -1.63 -19.96 -32.16
N PHE A 240 -2.26 -18.80 -32.24
CA PHE A 240 -3.44 -18.61 -33.09
C PHE A 240 -3.13 -18.73 -34.58
N VAL A 241 -2.04 -18.11 -35.05
CA VAL A 241 -1.59 -18.22 -36.46
C VAL A 241 -1.33 -19.67 -36.84
N GLN A 242 -0.63 -20.43 -35.99
CA GLN A 242 -0.36 -21.86 -36.23
C GLN A 242 -1.66 -22.66 -36.35
N THR A 243 -2.61 -22.41 -35.45
CA THR A 243 -3.91 -23.11 -35.49
C THR A 243 -4.71 -22.73 -36.73
N LEU A 244 -4.73 -21.44 -37.09
CA LEU A 244 -5.43 -20.95 -38.26
C LEU A 244 -4.82 -21.49 -39.57
N ASN A 245 -3.49 -21.63 -39.63
CA ASN A 245 -2.80 -22.27 -40.76
C ASN A 245 -3.12 -23.76 -40.87
N ALA A 246 -3.24 -24.49 -39.75
CA ALA A 246 -3.67 -25.88 -39.78
C ALA A 246 -5.12 -26.03 -40.31
N ILE A 247 -6.01 -25.09 -39.98
CA ILE A 247 -7.37 -25.04 -40.57
C ILE A 247 -7.29 -24.79 -42.08
N ASN A 248 -6.50 -23.80 -42.51
CA ASN A 248 -6.32 -23.48 -43.92
C ASN A 248 -5.80 -24.68 -44.73
N GLU A 249 -4.84 -25.44 -44.21
CA GLU A 249 -4.30 -26.63 -44.87
C GLU A 249 -5.37 -27.71 -45.08
N GLN A 250 -6.27 -27.90 -44.11
CA GLN A 250 -7.34 -28.90 -44.21
C GLN A 250 -8.48 -28.46 -45.13
N MET A 251 -8.81 -27.16 -45.14
CA MET A 251 -9.94 -26.62 -45.89
C MET A 251 -9.59 -26.10 -47.29
N GLY A 252 -8.30 -25.83 -47.55
CA GLY A 252 -7.80 -25.36 -48.84
C GLY A 252 -8.14 -23.90 -49.16
N PHE A 253 -8.09 -22.99 -48.17
CA PHE A 253 -8.46 -21.58 -48.37
C PHE A 253 -7.40 -20.72 -49.07
N GLY A 254 -6.18 -21.22 -49.25
CA GLY A 254 -5.14 -20.57 -50.02
C GLY A 254 -3.86 -20.35 -49.21
N ALA A 255 -3.31 -19.13 -49.25
CA ALA A 255 -2.02 -18.83 -48.62
C ALA A 255 -2.12 -18.78 -47.07
N PRO A 256 -1.08 -19.25 -46.34
CA PRO A 256 -1.05 -19.19 -44.88
C PRO A 256 -0.95 -17.76 -44.36
N VAL A 257 -1.50 -17.53 -43.16
CA VAL A 257 -1.36 -16.31 -42.37
C VAL A 257 0.06 -16.24 -41.80
N GLN A 258 0.61 -15.02 -41.69
CA GLN A 258 1.96 -14.75 -41.17
C GLN A 258 1.95 -14.26 -39.74
#